data_AF-A0A962PE56-F1
#
_entry.id   AF-A0A962PE56-F1
#
_cell.length_a   1.000
_cell.length_b   1.000
_cell.length_c   1.000
_cell.angle_alpha   90.00
_cell.angle_beta   90.00
_cell.angle_gamma   90.00
#
_symmetry.space_group_name_H-M   'P 1'
#
loop_
_entity.id
_entity.type
_entity.pdbx_description
1 polymer ?
#
loop_
_entity_poly.entity_id
_entity_poly.type
_entity_poly.pdbx_seq_one_letter_code
_entity_poly.pdbx_strand_id
1 'polypeptide(L)'
;MAFLSGLTVLDLASVGPAARASRILADYGMAVVKVAPVSASSGKQTDPVFHAYGAGRGTRRIRVDLKSEAGKEIIYKLAETVDVVIESYRPGVAARLGVGYEDLKARNPRLVYCSTSGYGQDGPYSQWAGHDIN
;
A
#
# COMPACT_ATOMS: atom_id res chain seq x y z
N MET A 1 16.41 -7.29 -19.48
CA MET A 1 15.92 -6.74 -18.21
C MET A 1 14.75 -5.82 -18.50
N ALA A 2 13.68 -5.87 -17.70
CA ALA A 2 12.56 -4.93 -17.85
C ALA A 2 12.94 -3.56 -17.29
N PHE A 3 12.19 -2.52 -17.66
CA PHE A 3 12.53 -1.12 -17.38
C PHE A 3 12.79 -0.82 -15.90
N LEU A 4 12.01 -1.41 -14.99
CA LEU A 4 12.10 -1.19 -13.54
C LEU A 4 12.64 -2.42 -12.78
N SER A 5 13.34 -3.33 -13.47
CA SER A 5 13.94 -4.50 -12.83
C SER A 5 14.95 -4.10 -11.75
N GLY A 6 14.92 -4.81 -10.62
CA GLY A 6 15.80 -4.57 -9.48
C GLY A 6 15.20 -3.67 -8.40
N LEU A 7 14.07 -3.01 -8.69
CA LEU A 7 13.37 -2.17 -7.72
C LEU A 7 12.18 -2.93 -7.09
N THR A 8 11.82 -2.53 -5.87
CA THR A 8 10.76 -3.17 -5.07
C THR A 8 9.71 -2.18 -4.58
N VAL A 9 8.44 -2.59 -4.65
CA VAL A 9 7.28 -1.88 -4.09
C VAL A 9 6.75 -2.65 -2.88
N LEU A 10 6.54 -1.93 -1.77
CA LEU A 10 5.72 -2.37 -0.65
C LEU A 10 4.30 -1.80 -0.79
N ASP A 11 3.32 -2.65 -1.08
CA ASP A 11 1.93 -2.29 -1.31
C ASP A 11 1.08 -2.60 -0.07
N LEU A 12 0.67 -1.54 0.65
CA LEU A 12 -0.22 -1.60 1.82
C LEU A 12 -1.69 -1.35 1.45
N ALA A 13 -1.97 -1.05 0.18
CA ALA A 13 -3.30 -0.71 -0.30
C ALA A 13 -4.20 -1.95 -0.33
N SER A 14 -5.48 -1.77 -0.04
CA SER A 14 -6.44 -2.88 -0.05
C SER A 14 -6.97 -3.16 -1.45
N VAL A 15 -7.47 -2.13 -2.16
CA VAL A 15 -8.16 -2.25 -3.46
C VAL A 15 -8.01 -1.00 -4.33
N GLY A 16 -8.58 -1.04 -5.53
CA GLY A 16 -8.82 0.15 -6.34
C GLY A 16 -7.57 0.70 -7.04
N PRO A 17 -7.44 2.03 -7.17
CA PRO A 17 -6.41 2.64 -8.01
C PRO A 17 -4.99 2.35 -7.54
N ALA A 18 -4.74 2.31 -6.23
CA ALA A 18 -3.43 2.00 -5.67
C ALA A 18 -2.98 0.56 -5.93
N ALA A 19 -3.88 -0.41 -5.74
CA ALA A 19 -3.60 -1.81 -6.02
C ALA A 19 -3.38 -2.04 -7.53
N ARG A 20 -4.03 -1.24 -8.39
CA ARG A 20 -3.77 -1.23 -9.84
C ARG A 20 -2.42 -0.58 -10.17
N ALA A 21 -2.02 0.48 -9.48
CA ALA A 21 -0.73 1.13 -9.66
C ALA A 21 0.43 0.17 -9.34
N SER A 22 0.40 -0.50 -8.18
CA SER A 22 1.43 -1.50 -7.81
C SER A 22 1.50 -2.63 -8.83
N ARG A 23 0.34 -3.07 -9.33
CA ARG A 23 0.24 -4.09 -10.38
C ARG A 23 0.88 -3.66 -11.70
N ILE A 24 0.69 -2.41 -12.12
CA ILE A 24 1.34 -1.85 -13.33
C ILE A 24 2.85 -1.79 -13.14
N LEU A 25 3.34 -1.39 -11.96
CA LEU A 25 4.77 -1.41 -11.65
C LEU A 25 5.37 -2.82 -11.73
N ALA A 26 4.61 -3.84 -11.32
CA ALA A 26 5.00 -5.24 -11.51
C ALA A 26 5.12 -5.63 -12.99
N ASP A 27 4.23 -5.13 -13.87
CA ASP A 27 4.34 -5.37 -15.32
C ASP A 27 5.61 -4.75 -15.92
N TYR A 28 6.07 -3.62 -15.38
CA TYR A 28 7.34 -3.01 -15.75
C TYR A 28 8.56 -3.63 -15.08
N GLY A 29 8.36 -4.67 -14.25
CA GLY A 29 9.41 -5.53 -13.71
C GLY A 29 9.81 -5.25 -12.26
N MET A 30 9.10 -4.40 -11.53
CA MET A 30 9.33 -4.25 -10.09
C MET A 30 8.88 -5.50 -9.33
N ALA A 31 9.60 -5.87 -8.28
CA ALA A 31 9.09 -6.83 -7.30
C ALA A 31 8.00 -6.15 -6.46
N VAL A 32 6.88 -6.82 -6.22
CA VAL A 32 5.80 -6.26 -5.37
C VAL A 32 5.57 -7.17 -4.17
N VAL A 33 5.71 -6.59 -2.98
CA VAL A 33 5.34 -7.20 -1.70
C VAL A 33 4.04 -6.55 -1.23
N LYS A 34 2.94 -7.29 -1.29
CA LYS A 34 1.63 -6.83 -0.85
C LYS A 34 1.36 -7.27 0.58
N VAL A 35 0.99 -6.32 1.44
CA VAL A 35 0.62 -6.56 2.83
C VAL A 35 -0.89 -6.66 2.92
N ALA A 36 -1.38 -7.79 3.41
CA ALA A 36 -2.77 -8.00 3.74
C ALA A 36 -2.97 -7.97 5.26
N PRO A 37 -4.12 -7.48 5.75
CA PRO A 37 -4.46 -7.61 7.16
C PRO A 37 -4.59 -9.10 7.56
N VAL A 38 -4.36 -9.40 8.84
CA VAL A 38 -4.47 -10.77 9.38
C VAL A 38 -5.94 -11.23 9.48
N SER A 39 -6.87 -10.31 9.71
CA SER A 39 -8.29 -10.63 9.85
C SER A 39 -8.98 -10.84 8.49
N ALA A 40 -9.65 -11.99 8.35
CA ALA A 40 -10.57 -12.29 7.25
C ALA A 40 -11.94 -11.62 7.40
N SER A 41 -12.22 -10.98 8.56
CA SER A 41 -13.49 -10.31 8.88
C SER A 41 -13.56 -8.87 8.38
N SER A 42 -12.42 -8.28 7.96
CA SER A 42 -12.46 -7.09 7.12
C SER A 42 -13.14 -7.47 5.82
N GLY A 43 -14.38 -7.00 5.62
CA GLY A 43 -15.21 -7.40 4.49
C GLY A 43 -14.42 -7.42 3.19
N LYS A 44 -14.59 -8.47 2.38
CA LYS A 44 -13.86 -8.61 1.12
C LYS A 44 -14.26 -7.46 0.21
N GLN A 45 -13.45 -6.39 0.18
CA GLN A 45 -13.60 -5.30 -0.79
C GLN A 45 -13.41 -5.77 -2.24
N THR A 46 -12.95 -7.01 -2.43
CA THR A 46 -12.70 -7.65 -3.71
C THR A 46 -13.69 -8.78 -4.02
N ASP A 47 -14.88 -8.77 -3.42
CA ASP A 47 -15.93 -9.73 -3.75
C ASP A 47 -17.05 -9.01 -4.52
N PRO A 48 -17.32 -9.37 -5.79
CA PRO A 48 -16.65 -10.40 -6.62
C PRO A 48 -15.20 -10.07 -7.05
N VAL A 49 -14.42 -11.12 -7.32
CA VAL A 49 -12.95 -11.08 -7.52
C VAL A 49 -12.44 -10.10 -8.59
N PHE A 50 -13.28 -9.70 -9.54
CA PHE A 50 -12.89 -8.71 -10.56
C PHE A 50 -12.64 -7.32 -9.97
N HIS A 51 -13.21 -6.98 -8.82
CA HIS A 51 -12.89 -5.76 -8.07
C HIS A 51 -11.45 -5.75 -7.52
N ALA A 52 -10.73 -6.87 -7.60
CA ALA A 52 -9.30 -6.90 -7.33
C ALA A 52 -8.46 -6.29 -8.46
N TYR A 53 -9.03 -5.91 -9.62
CA TYR A 53 -8.32 -5.31 -10.77
C TYR A 53 -7.08 -6.10 -11.22
N GLY A 54 -7.09 -7.43 -11.04
CA GLY A 54 -5.92 -8.27 -11.31
C GLY A 54 -4.70 -7.99 -10.40
N ALA A 55 -4.85 -7.23 -9.32
CA ALA A 55 -3.80 -6.77 -8.41
C ALA A 55 -3.05 -7.88 -7.66
N GLY A 56 -3.43 -9.15 -7.87
CA GLY A 56 -2.67 -10.30 -7.37
C GLY A 56 -1.54 -10.75 -8.28
N ARG A 57 -1.62 -10.50 -9.59
CA ARG A 57 -0.66 -11.05 -10.55
C ARG A 57 0.71 -10.39 -10.36
N GLY A 58 1.75 -11.21 -10.26
CA GLY A 58 3.13 -10.74 -10.09
C GLY A 58 3.47 -10.25 -8.69
N THR A 59 2.58 -10.43 -7.70
CA THR A 59 2.79 -9.95 -6.32
C THR A 59 3.09 -11.12 -5.37
N ARG A 60 4.03 -10.91 -4.45
CA ARG A 60 4.23 -11.76 -3.26
C ARG A 60 3.39 -11.18 -2.13
N ARG A 61 2.70 -12.02 -1.35
CA ARG A 61 1.78 -11.57 -0.31
C ARG A 61 2.25 -12.00 1.07
N ILE A 62 2.13 -11.10 2.03
CA ILE A 62 2.34 -11.38 3.45
C ILE A 62 1.14 -10.87 4.24
N ARG A 63 0.86 -11.50 5.37
CA ARG A 63 -0.16 -11.01 6.32
C ARG A 63 0.54 -10.40 7.51
N VAL A 64 0.20 -9.14 7.81
CA VAL A 64 0.80 -8.39 8.92
C VAL A 64 -0.30 -7.66 9.67
N ASP A 65 -0.29 -7.74 10.99
CA ASP A 65 -1.14 -6.91 11.84
C ASP A 65 -0.40 -5.62 12.17
N LEU A 66 -0.72 -4.54 11.45
CA LEU A 66 -0.13 -3.22 11.63
C LEU A 66 -0.47 -2.58 12.98
N LYS A 67 -1.43 -3.13 13.74
CA LYS A 67 -1.73 -2.67 15.09
C LYS A 67 -0.80 -3.23 16.15
N SER A 68 -0.04 -4.28 15.81
CA SER A 68 0.93 -4.91 16.70
C SER A 68 2.32 -4.29 16.54
N GLU A 69 3.07 -4.18 17.64
CA GLU A 69 4.47 -3.71 17.59
C GLU A 69 5.32 -4.61 16.68
N ALA A 70 5.14 -5.93 16.76
CA ALA A 70 5.83 -6.88 15.88
C ALA A 70 5.49 -6.66 14.40
N GLY A 71 4.24 -6.35 14.08
CA GLY A 71 3.81 -6.06 12.71
C GLY A 71 4.41 -4.76 12.17
N LYS A 72 4.44 -3.70 12.98
CA LYS A 72 5.13 -2.45 12.61
C LYS A 72 6.61 -2.68 12.36
N GLU A 73 7.27 -3.45 13.22
CA GLU A 73 8.69 -3.78 13.05
C GLU A 73 8.98 -4.55 11.75
N ILE A 74 8.08 -5.45 11.34
CA ILE A 74 8.17 -6.11 10.02
C ILE A 74 8.10 -5.08 8.89
N ILE A 75 7.19 -4.11 8.97
CA ILE A 75 7.08 -3.05 7.96
C ILE A 75 8.32 -2.17 7.94
N TYR A 76 8.88 -1.80 9.09
CA TYR A 76 10.11 -1.01 9.15
C TYR A 76 11.27 -1.71 8.47
N LYS A 77 11.49 -3.00 8.76
CA LYS A 77 12.54 -3.80 8.10
C LYS A 77 12.33 -3.91 6.60
N LEU A 78 11.09 -4.02 6.13
CA LEU A 78 10.81 -4.00 4.70
C LEU A 78 11.10 -2.61 4.10
N ALA A 79 10.65 -1.55 4.78
CA ALA A 79 10.82 -0.16 4.34
C ALA A 79 12.30 0.23 4.14
N GLU A 80 13.21 -0.35 4.93
CA GLU A 80 14.67 -0.17 4.80
C GLU A 80 15.22 -0.67 3.45
N THR A 81 14.51 -1.56 2.75
CA THR A 81 15.02 -2.26 1.56
C THR A 81 14.22 -2.02 0.29
N VAL A 82 13.03 -1.42 0.38
CA VAL A 82 12.18 -1.13 -0.78
C VAL A 82 12.40 0.27 -1.32
N ASP A 83 12.04 0.48 -2.58
CA ASP A 83 12.18 1.77 -3.26
C ASP A 83 10.91 2.61 -3.17
N VAL A 84 9.75 1.94 -3.14
CA VAL A 84 8.44 2.58 -3.15
C VAL A 84 7.53 1.96 -2.09
N VAL A 85 6.81 2.79 -1.36
CA VAL A 85 5.64 2.38 -0.55
C VAL A 85 4.39 2.98 -1.18
N ILE A 86 3.34 2.17 -1.33
CA ILE A 86 2.02 2.60 -1.79
C ILE A 86 0.99 2.26 -0.73
N GLU A 87 0.15 3.23 -0.37
CA GLU A 87 -0.98 3.00 0.52
C GLU A 87 -2.25 3.75 0.07
N SER A 88 -3.39 3.29 0.59
CA SER A 88 -4.72 3.77 0.19
C SER A 88 -5.65 3.99 1.38
N TYR A 89 -5.10 4.37 2.53
CA TYR A 89 -5.86 4.69 3.72
C TYR A 89 -6.44 6.10 3.65
N ARG A 90 -7.41 6.40 4.52
CA ARG A 90 -7.87 7.78 4.70
C ARG A 90 -6.74 8.64 5.27
N PRO A 91 -6.71 9.95 4.96
CA PRO A 91 -5.67 10.83 5.48
C PRO A 91 -5.51 10.72 7.01
N GLY A 92 -4.26 10.63 7.47
CA GLY A 92 -3.90 10.46 8.89
C GLY A 92 -3.93 9.02 9.43
N VAL A 93 -4.55 8.06 8.74
CA VAL A 93 -4.59 6.65 9.20
C VAL A 93 -3.21 6.01 9.19
N ALA A 94 -2.42 6.21 8.13
CA ALA A 94 -1.07 5.65 8.04
C ALA A 94 -0.16 6.14 9.20
N ALA A 95 -0.19 7.44 9.50
CA ALA A 95 0.54 8.03 10.62
C ALA A 95 0.08 7.47 11.97
N ARG A 96 -1.24 7.31 12.18
CA ARG A 96 -1.75 6.68 13.41
C ARG A 96 -1.35 5.20 13.55
N LEU A 97 -1.13 4.50 12.44
CA LEU A 97 -0.60 3.14 12.41
C LEU A 97 0.93 3.09 12.53
N GLY A 98 1.62 4.25 12.55
CA GLY A 98 3.08 4.33 12.59
C GLY A 98 3.74 3.88 11.29
N VAL A 99 3.05 3.95 10.16
CA VAL A 99 3.59 3.58 8.83
C VAL A 99 3.38 4.72 7.84
N GLY A 100 3.28 5.96 8.36
CA GLY A 100 3.19 7.16 7.57
C GLY A 100 4.51 7.50 6.88
N TYR A 101 4.47 8.51 6.01
CA TYR A 101 5.65 8.95 5.27
C TYR A 101 6.83 9.28 6.20
N GLU A 102 6.63 10.10 7.22
CA GLU A 102 7.72 10.49 8.14
C GLU A 102 8.29 9.28 8.90
N ASP A 103 7.43 8.34 9.33
CA ASP A 103 7.85 7.13 10.04
C ASP A 103 8.77 6.26 9.17
N LEU A 104 8.40 6.04 7.91
CA LEU A 104 9.16 5.18 7.00
C LEU A 104 10.36 5.90 6.39
N LYS A 105 10.26 7.19 6.11
CA LYS A 105 11.37 8.02 5.61
C LYS A 105 12.52 8.09 6.63
N ALA A 106 12.21 8.12 7.92
CA ALA A 106 13.22 8.05 8.96
C ALA A 106 14.07 6.77 8.89
N ARG A 107 13.50 5.66 8.37
CA ARG A 107 14.20 4.39 8.14
C ARG A 107 14.93 4.37 6.79
N ASN A 108 14.30 4.95 5.77
CA ASN A 108 14.83 5.01 4.41
C ASN A 108 14.62 6.40 3.80
N PRO A 109 15.61 7.30 3.88
CA PRO A 109 15.49 8.67 3.35
C PRO A 109 15.35 8.75 1.83
N ARG A 110 15.61 7.66 1.10
CA ARG A 110 15.48 7.57 -0.36
C ARG A 110 14.10 7.07 -0.81
N LEU A 111 13.25 6.68 0.14
CA LEU A 111 11.95 6.08 -0.13
C LEU A 111 11.03 7.04 -0.89
N VAL A 112 10.40 6.55 -1.95
CA VAL A 112 9.25 7.21 -2.56
C VAL A 112 7.99 6.70 -1.87
N TYR A 113 7.19 7.61 -1.32
CA TYR A 113 5.94 7.28 -0.65
C TYR A 113 4.75 7.82 -1.45
N CYS A 114 3.85 6.94 -1.86
CA CYS A 114 2.65 7.28 -2.61
C CYS A 114 1.42 7.02 -1.75
N SER A 115 0.75 8.09 -1.35
CA SER A 115 -0.53 8.05 -0.64
C SER A 115 -1.67 8.30 -1.61
N THR A 116 -2.73 7.49 -1.53
CA THR A 116 -3.92 7.64 -2.36
C THR A 116 -5.18 7.70 -1.50
N SER A 117 -6.01 8.70 -1.73
CA SER A 117 -7.30 8.87 -1.07
C SER A 117 -8.30 9.47 -2.06
N GLY A 118 -9.60 9.41 -1.75
CA GLY A 118 -10.65 9.86 -2.67
C GLY A 118 -10.60 11.36 -3.00
N TYR A 119 -10.18 12.20 -2.05
CA TYR A 119 -10.20 13.66 -2.17
C TYR A 119 -8.83 14.30 -1.89
N GLY A 120 -7.75 13.52 -1.86
CA GLY A 120 -6.42 14.00 -1.49
C GLY A 120 -6.15 13.99 0.02
N GLN A 121 -4.93 14.37 0.39
CA GLN A 121 -4.49 14.38 1.79
C GLN A 121 -4.90 15.66 2.54
N ASP A 122 -5.19 16.73 1.80
CA ASP A 122 -5.44 18.07 2.32
C ASP A 122 -6.78 18.64 1.80
N GLY A 123 -7.20 19.77 2.38
CA GLY A 123 -8.42 20.46 1.97
C GLY A 123 -9.69 20.00 2.70
N PRO A 124 -10.82 20.69 2.45
CA PRO A 124 -12.06 20.54 3.24
C PRO A 124 -12.72 19.18 3.09
N TYR A 125 -12.42 18.44 2.01
CA TYR A 125 -13.01 17.13 1.72
C TYR A 125 -12.06 15.96 1.99
N SER A 126 -10.84 16.20 2.46
CA SER A 126 -9.82 15.16 2.70
C SER A 126 -10.31 14.02 3.60
N GLN A 127 -11.19 14.32 4.56
CA GLN A 127 -11.74 13.34 5.50
C GLN A 127 -12.95 12.56 4.96
N TRP A 128 -13.47 12.93 3.78
CA TRP A 128 -14.62 12.26 3.19
C TRP A 128 -14.24 10.88 2.66
N ALA A 129 -15.19 9.94 2.73
CA ALA A 129 -15.05 8.67 2.04
C ALA A 129 -15.21 8.93 0.53
N GLY A 130 -14.21 8.57 -0.28
CA GLY A 130 -14.30 8.58 -1.74
C GLY A 130 -14.17 7.17 -2.29
N HIS A 131 -15.13 6.76 -3.12
CA HIS A 131 -15.09 5.55 -3.96
C HIS A 131 -15.52 5.94 -5.38
N ASP A 132 -15.27 5.07 -6.35
CA ASP A 132 -15.47 5.35 -7.78
C ASP A 132 -16.90 5.80 -8.16
N ILE A 133 -17.92 5.47 -7.37
CA ILE A 133 -19.33 5.75 -7.66
C ILE A 133 -19.90 6.98 -6.92
N ASN A 134 -19.09 7.65 -6.11
CA ASN A 134 -19.54 8.72 -5.21
C ASN A 134 -19.93 10.01 -5.93
#